data_AF-A0A2V9TQ50-F1
#
_entry.id   AF-A0A2V9TQ50-F1
#
_cell.length_a   1.000
_cell.length_b   1.000
_cell.length_c   1.000
_cell.angle_alpha   90.00
_cell.angle_beta   90.00
_cell.angle_gamma   90.00
#
_symmetry.space_group_name_H-M   'P 1'
#
loop_
_entity.id
_entity.type
_entity.pdbx_description
1 polymer ?
#
loop_
_entity_poly.entity_id
_entity_poly.type
_entity_poly.pdbx_seq_one_letter_code
_entity_poly.pdbx_strand_id
1 'polypeptide(L)' 'MFGDGSRVPAIVIGPFAKRGFVDHSQHDTLSILKTIERTFGPAPLNTFDANASSLDSSLILGEAR' A
#
# COMPACT_ATOMS: atom_id res chain seq x y z
N MET A 1 10.78 -21.13 3.70
CA MET A 1 10.47 -19.70 3.54
C MET A 1 10.77 -19.32 2.11
N PHE A 2 9.74 -19.16 1.30
CA PHE A 2 9.82 -18.34 0.10
C PHE A 2 9.44 -16.94 0.57
N GLY A 3 10.39 -16.00 0.53
CA GLY A 3 10.14 -14.60 0.87
C GLY A 3 9.24 -13.94 -0.17
N ASP A 4 9.09 -12.62 -0.04
CA ASP A 4 8.70 -11.76 -1.15
C ASP A 4 9.45 -12.20 -2.42
N GLY A 5 8.69 -12.43 -3.50
CA GLY A 5 9.27 -12.88 -4.77
C GLY A 5 10.25 -11.85 -5.35
N SER A 6 10.62 -12.02 -6.61
CA SER A 6 11.39 -10.97 -7.30
C SER A 6 10.70 -9.62 -7.19
N ARG A 7 11.48 -8.54 -7.00
CA ARG A 7 10.96 -7.17 -6.96
C ARG A 7 10.21 -6.88 -8.26
N VAL A 8 8.99 -6.37 -8.11
CA VAL A 8 8.13 -5.93 -9.21
C VAL A 8 7.86 -4.43 -9.09
N PRO A 9 7.77 -3.69 -10.22
CA PRO A 9 7.42 -2.29 -10.19
C PRO A 9 5.95 -2.09 -9.77
N ALA A 10 5.69 -1.08 -8.95
CA ALA A 10 4.35 -0.60 -8.63
C ALA A 10 4.21 0.86 -9.08
N ILE A 11 3.05 1.21 -9.64
CA ILE A 11 2.74 2.57 -10.09
C ILE A 11 1.42 2.98 -9.48
N VAL A 12 1.41 4.13 -8.82
CA VAL A 12 0.20 4.71 -8.19
C VAL A 12 -0.25 5.90 -9.04
N ILE A 13 -1.46 5.82 -9.59
CA ILE A 13 -2.03 6.84 -10.49
C ILE A 13 -3.35 7.31 -9.90
N GLY A 14 -3.47 8.62 -9.69
CA GLY A 14 -4.70 9.22 -9.20
C GLY A 14 -4.53 10.69 -8.82
N PRO A 15 -5.63 11.38 -8.47
CA PRO A 15 -5.60 12.78 -8.05
C PRO A 15 -4.85 12.98 -6.72
N PHE A 16 -4.85 11.97 -5.86
CA PHE A 16 -4.17 11.98 -4.57
C PHE A 16 -2.76 11.36 -4.62
N ALA A 17 -2.29 10.89 -5.78
CA ALA A 17 -0.94 10.35 -5.91
C ALA A 17 0.10 11.48 -5.92
N LYS A 18 1.20 11.31 -5.19
CA LYS A 18 2.33 12.24 -5.25
C LYS A 18 2.95 12.22 -6.64
N ARG A 19 3.05 13.39 -7.28
CA ARG A 19 3.57 13.52 -8.65
C ARG A 19 5.10 13.55 -8.66
N GLY A 20 5.72 12.83 -9.60
CA GLY A 20 7.18 12.79 -9.76
C GLY A 20 7.92 12.21 -8.55
N PHE A 21 7.21 11.45 -7.72
CA PHE A 21 7.73 10.88 -6.48
C PHE A 21 8.02 9.38 -6.65
N VAL A 22 9.18 8.95 -6.18
CA VAL A 22 9.57 7.53 -6.10
C VAL A 22 9.57 7.14 -4.64
N ASP A 23 8.70 6.20 -4.29
CA ASP A 23 8.67 5.62 -2.94
C ASP A 23 9.76 4.54 -2.81
N HIS A 24 10.57 4.64 -1.76
CA HIS A 24 11.64 3.69 -1.44
C HIS A 24 11.28 2.75 -0.30
N SER A 25 10.06 2.88 0.24
CA SER A 25 9.53 1.99 1.27
C SER A 25 9.36 0.57 0.71
N GLN A 26 9.63 -0.45 1.53
CA GLN A 26 9.37 -1.83 1.12
C GLN A 26 7.88 -2.13 1.17
N HIS A 27 7.38 -2.61 0.03
CA HIS A 27 6.00 -3.03 -0.17
C HIS A 27 5.96 -4.39 -0.84
N ASP A 28 4.86 -5.07 -0.60
CA ASP A 28 4.48 -6.33 -1.22
C ASP A 28 3.11 -6.20 -1.88
N THR A 29 2.61 -7.28 -2.48
CA THR A 29 1.29 -7.26 -3.12
C THR A 29 0.16 -6.99 -2.12
N LEU A 30 0.33 -7.38 -0.85
CA LEU A 30 -0.66 -7.14 0.20
C LEU A 30 -0.78 -5.66 0.56
N SER A 31 0.25 -4.86 0.26
CA SER A 31 0.24 -3.41 0.48
C SER A 31 -0.87 -2.70 -0.30
N ILE A 32 -1.30 -3.27 -1.44
CA ILE A 32 -2.46 -2.78 -2.20
C ILE A 32 -3.74 -2.98 -1.39
N LEU A 33 -3.95 -4.20 -0.86
CA LEU A 33 -5.13 -4.53 -0.06
C LEU A 33 -5.17 -3.70 1.22
N LYS A 34 -4.03 -3.55 1.91
CA LYS A 34 -3.91 -2.70 3.10
C LYS A 34 -4.29 -1.24 2.83
N THR A 35 -3.93 -0.74 1.65
CA THR A 35 -4.28 0.62 1.23
C THR A 35 -5.79 0.76 1.00
N ILE A 36 -6.44 -0.25 0.42
CA ILE A 36 -7.90 -0.29 0.25
C ILE A 36 -8.59 -0.33 1.62
N GLU A 37 -8.13 -1.18 2.54
CA GLU A 37 -8.62 -1.25 3.92
C GLU A 37 -8.57 0.10 4.61
N ARG A 38 -7.41 0.77 4.53
CA ARG A 38 -7.23 2.10 5.13
C ARG A 38 -8.10 3.17 4.47
N THR A 39 -8.39 3.04 3.18
CA THR A 39 -9.17 4.04 2.43
C THR A 39 -10.68 3.90 2.63
N PHE A 40 -11.19 2.67 2.70
CA PHE A 40 -12.63 2.40 2.70
C PHE A 40 -13.16 1.86 4.04
N GLY A 41 -12.27 1.54 4.99
CA GLY A 41 -12.62 1.01 6.30
C GLY A 41 -13.02 -0.47 6.42
N PRO A 42 -12.84 -1.38 5.44
CA PRO A 42 -13.07 -2.80 5.70
C PRO A 42 -12.03 -3.36 6.69
N ALA A 43 -12.45 -4.36 7.46
CA ALA A 43 -11.55 -5.10 8.35
C ALA A 43 -10.58 -5.98 7.54
N PRO A 44 -9.37 -6.25 8.05
CA PRO A 44 -8.43 -7.18 7.42
C PRO A 44 -9.05 -8.56 7.23
N LEU A 45 -8.73 -9.19 6.10
CA LEU A 45 -9.24 -10.51 5.73
C LEU A 45 -8.48 -11.63 6.46
N ASN A 46 -7.20 -11.43 6.80
CA ASN A 46 -6.41 -12.39 7.56
C ASN A 46 -5.29 -11.71 8.37
N THR A 47 -4.30 -12.48 8.82
CA THR A 47 -3.15 -11.95 9.58
C THR A 47 -2.07 -11.37 8.67
N PHE A 48 -1.99 -11.79 7.41
CA PHE A 48 -0.96 -11.35 6.48
C PHE A 48 -1.21 -9.92 6.00
N ASP A 49 -2.43 -9.61 5.56
CA ASP A 49 -2.83 -8.25 5.19
C ASP A 49 -2.90 -7.33 6.40
N ALA A 50 -3.32 -7.83 7.55
CA ALA A 50 -3.28 -7.07 8.80
C ALA A 50 -1.88 -6.50 9.11
N ASN A 51 -0.82 -7.27 8.81
CA ASN A 51 0.58 -6.90 9.04
C ASN A 51 1.29 -6.27 7.81
N ALA A 52 0.60 -6.09 6.68
CA ALA A 52 1.19 -5.48 5.49
C ALA A 52 1.40 -3.96 5.66
N SER A 53 2.36 -3.41 4.93
CA SER A 53 2.59 -1.95 4.85
C SER A 53 1.59 -1.31 3.88
N SER A 54 1.04 -0.14 4.19
CA SER A 54 0.20 0.60 3.22
C SER A 54 1.04 1.44 2.26
N LEU A 55 0.45 1.84 1.13
CA LEU A 55 1.07 2.73 0.13
C LEU A 55 0.85 4.22 0.46
N ASP A 56 0.58 4.56 1.71
CA ASP A 56 0.26 5.91 2.17
C ASP A 56 1.41 6.90 1.94
N SER A 57 2.66 6.45 2.04
CA SER A 57 3.85 7.23 1.69
C SER A 57 3.81 7.79 0.26
N SER A 58 3.14 7.11 -0.67
CA SER A 58 2.98 7.54 -2.07
C SER A 58 1.74 8.43 -2.31
N LEU A 59 0.87 8.56 -1.31
CA LEU A 59 -0.42 9.23 -1.41
C LEU A 59 -0.45 10.52 -0.58
N ILE A 60 -1.30 11.45 -0.98
CA ILE A 60 -1.64 12.68 -0.27
C ILE A 60 -3.05 12.47 0.30
N LEU A 61 -3.19 11.44 1.12
CA LEU A 61 -4.40 11.19 1.90
C LEU A 61 -4.17 11.80 3.28
N GLY A 62 -5.05 12.71 3.70
CA GLY A 62 -5.14 13.04 5.12
C GLY A 62 -5.52 11.79 5.91
N GLU A 63 -5.16 11.72 7.21
CA GLU A 63 -5.56 10.62 8.08
C GLU A 63 -7.02 10.25 7.83
N ALA A 64 -7.24 9.03 7.32
CA ALA A 64 -8.58 8.52 7.07
C ALA A 64 -9.32 8.52 8.41
N ARG A 65 -10.44 9.24 8.44
CA ARG A 65 -11.20 9.55 9.64
C ARG A 65 -11.81 8.31 10.30
#